data_AF-A0A1F8BB61-F1
#
_entry.id   AF-A0A1F8BB61-F1
#
_cell.length_a   1.000
_cell.length_b   1.000
_cell.length_c   1.000
_cell.angle_alpha   90.00
_cell.angle_beta   90.00
_cell.angle_gamma   90.00
#
_symmetry.space_group_name_H-M   'P 1'
#
loop_
_entity.id
_entity.type
_entity.pdbx_description
1 polymer ?
#
loop_
_entity_poly.entity_id
_entity_poly.type
_entity_poly.pdbx_seq_one_letter_code
_entity_poly.pdbx_strand_id
1 'polypeptide(L)'
;MNTAVINIKTNTKVKAQAKKIASELGFSLSALINGYLNQLIRTKTVHFSTTEEKPSEFMVQALRESEEDRKAGRYKSFDPADEALEYLDSIINEGKKN
;
A
#
# COMPACT_ATOMS: atom_id res chain seq x y z
N MET A 1 -28.05 -7.07 -0.87
CA MET A 1 -26.62 -7.47 -0.86
C MET A 1 -26.56 -8.99 -0.87
N ASN A 2 -25.81 -9.58 -1.79
CA ASN A 2 -25.64 -11.04 -1.84
C ASN A 2 -24.35 -11.40 -1.11
N THR A 3 -24.46 -11.81 0.15
CA THR A 3 -23.31 -12.16 1.00
C THR A 3 -23.28 -13.65 1.27
N ALA A 4 -22.11 -14.27 1.15
CA ALA A 4 -21.90 -15.66 1.53
C ALA A 4 -21.14 -15.75 2.86
N VAL A 5 -21.43 -16.78 3.65
CA VAL A 5 -20.74 -17.05 4.93
C VAL A 5 -19.56 -17.97 4.68
N ILE A 6 -18.37 -17.58 5.15
CA ILE A 6 -17.16 -18.42 5.13
C ILE A 6 -16.85 -18.86 6.57
N ASN A 7 -16.88 -20.18 6.82
CA ASN A 7 -16.52 -20.76 8.11
C ASN A 7 -15.10 -21.30 8.07
N ILE A 8 -14.19 -20.70 8.85
CA ILE A 8 -12.77 -21.07 8.89
C ILE A 8 -12.42 -21.57 10.28
N LYS A 9 -11.90 -22.81 10.37
CA LYS A 9 -11.32 -23.34 11.61
C LYS A 9 -9.87 -22.86 11.71
N THR A 10 -9.49 -22.31 12.87
CA THR A 10 -8.12 -21.88 13.16
C THR A 10 -7.84 -22.00 14.66
N ASN A 11 -6.57 -21.91 15.03
CA ASN A 11 -6.16 -21.91 16.44
C ASN A 11 -6.69 -20.65 17.15
N THR A 12 -7.18 -20.82 18.39
CA THR A 12 -7.75 -19.73 19.20
C THR A 12 -6.75 -18.61 19.46
N LYS A 13 -5.48 -18.93 19.70
CA LYS A 13 -4.41 -17.95 19.91
C LYS A 13 -4.14 -17.13 18.64
N VAL A 14 -4.07 -17.80 17.49
CA VAL A 14 -3.87 -17.14 16.19
C VAL A 14 -5.02 -16.19 15.88
N LYS A 15 -6.26 -16.60 16.12
CA LYS A 15 -7.44 -15.74 15.94
C LYS A 15 -7.40 -14.49 16.83
N ALA A 16 -7.03 -14.66 18.10
CA ALA A 16 -6.94 -13.55 19.05
C ALA A 16 -5.86 -12.54 18.64
N GLN A 17 -4.68 -13.03 18.26
CA GLN A 17 -3.57 -12.20 17.79
C GLN A 17 -3.93 -11.45 16.50
N ALA A 18 -4.46 -12.15 15.50
CA ALA A 18 -4.88 -11.52 14.24
C ALA A 18 -5.96 -10.45 14.46
N LYS A 19 -6.91 -10.69 15.38
CA LYS A 19 -7.93 -9.69 15.74
C LYS A 19 -7.34 -8.45 16.40
N LYS A 20 -6.33 -8.63 17.27
CA LYS A 20 -5.62 -7.51 17.92
C LYS A 20 -4.91 -6.65 16.89
N ILE A 21 -4.12 -7.28 16.01
CA ILE A 21 -3.40 -6.59 14.93
C ILE A 21 -4.37 -5.86 14.00
N ALA A 22 -5.46 -6.51 13.59
CA ALA A 22 -6.47 -5.87 12.76
C ALA A 22 -7.03 -4.60 13.42
N SER A 23 -7.34 -4.67 14.73
CA SER A 23 -7.84 -3.53 15.50
C SER A 23 -6.82 -2.41 15.65
N GLU A 24 -5.54 -2.73 15.84
CA GLU A 24 -4.44 -1.75 15.90
C GLU A 24 -4.28 -1.02 14.56
N LEU A 25 -4.54 -1.71 13.44
CA LEU A 25 -4.56 -1.13 12.10
C LEU A 25 -5.89 -0.41 11.76
N GLY A 26 -6.87 -0.36 12.67
CA GLY A 26 -8.16 0.28 12.43
C GLY A 26 -9.15 -0.55 11.59
N PHE A 27 -8.92 -1.85 11.42
CA PHE A 27 -9.78 -2.75 10.65
C PHE A 27 -10.43 -3.84 11.50
N SER A 28 -11.58 -4.33 11.04
CA SER A 28 -12.09 -5.62 11.53
C SER A 28 -11.32 -6.78 10.88
N LEU A 29 -11.19 -7.91 11.58
CA LEU A 29 -10.57 -9.11 11.02
C LEU A 29 -11.29 -9.57 9.73
N SER A 30 -12.62 -9.45 9.69
CA SER A 30 -13.41 -9.78 8.49
C SER A 30 -13.12 -8.86 7.31
N ALA A 31 -12.87 -7.56 7.54
CA ALA A 31 -12.50 -6.62 6.49
C ALA A 31 -11.15 -7.01 5.86
N LEU A 32 -10.16 -7.38 6.67
CA LEU A 32 -8.86 -7.86 6.16
C LEU A 32 -8.98 -9.17 5.38
N ILE A 33 -9.79 -10.12 5.84
CA ILE A 33 -10.03 -11.37 5.11
C ILE A 33 -10.67 -11.09 3.74
N ASN A 34 -11.68 -10.23 3.69
CA ASN A 34 -12.31 -9.84 2.42
C ASN A 34 -11.33 -9.08 1.51
N GLY A 35 -10.50 -8.21 2.07
CA GLY A 35 -9.43 -7.53 1.34
C GLY A 35 -8.43 -8.51 0.72
N TYR A 36 -8.02 -9.52 1.48
CA TYR A 36 -7.14 -10.59 0.99
C TYR A 36 -7.80 -11.41 -0.13
N LEU A 37 -9.08 -11.77 0.00
CA LEU A 37 -9.80 -12.50 -1.05
C LEU A 37 -9.86 -11.68 -2.36
N ASN A 38 -10.13 -10.38 -2.27
CA ASN A 38 -10.12 -9.49 -3.44
C ASN A 38 -8.73 -9.38 -4.06
N GLN A 39 -7.68 -9.32 -3.22
CA GLN A 39 -6.30 -9.30 -3.70
C GLN A 39 -5.96 -10.60 -4.42
N LEU A 40 -6.31 -11.75 -3.83
CA LEU A 40 -6.11 -13.06 -4.44
C LEU A 40 -6.80 -13.18 -5.81
N ILE A 41 -8.04 -12.70 -5.93
CA ILE A 41 -8.77 -12.69 -7.21
C ILE A 41 -8.06 -11.80 -8.24
N ARG A 42 -7.59 -10.62 -7.82
CA ARG A 42 -6.95 -9.64 -8.69
C ARG A 42 -5.58 -10.12 -9.18
N THR A 43 -4.75 -10.60 -8.28
CA THR A 43 -3.36 -10.96 -8.61
C THR A 43 -3.22 -12.39 -9.09
N LYS A 44 -4.16 -13.28 -8.74
CA LYS A 44 -4.09 -14.73 -8.98
C LYS A 44 -2.80 -15.36 -8.44
N THR A 45 -2.23 -14.74 -7.41
CA THR A 45 -0.99 -15.18 -6.76
C THR A 45 -1.22 -15.34 -5.27
N VAL A 46 -0.53 -16.32 -4.70
CA VAL A 46 -0.42 -16.49 -3.25
C VAL A 46 1.02 -16.20 -2.87
N HIS A 47 1.24 -15.26 -1.94
CA HIS A 47 2.58 -14.92 -1.49
C HIS A 47 2.94 -15.72 -0.24
N PHE A 48 3.94 -16.58 -0.37
CA PHE A 48 4.62 -17.22 0.75
C PHE A 48 6.07 -16.78 0.71
N SER A 49 6.54 -16.11 1.76
CA SER A 49 7.94 -15.69 1.87
C SER A 49 8.50 -16.06 3.23
N THR A 50 9.72 -16.59 3.26
CA THR A 50 10.55 -16.76 4.45
C THR A 50 11.57 -15.62 4.60
N THR A 51 11.60 -14.68 3.65
CA THR A 51 12.53 -13.57 3.56
C THR A 51 11.79 -12.24 3.67
N GLU A 52 12.32 -11.33 4.49
CA GLU A 52 11.89 -9.93 4.53
C GLU A 52 11.95 -9.32 3.13
N GLU A 53 10.96 -8.47 2.79
CA GLU A 53 10.91 -7.78 1.50
C GLU A 53 12.19 -6.96 1.29
N LYS A 54 13.06 -7.41 0.39
CA LYS A 54 14.24 -6.66 -0.03
C LYS A 54 13.83 -5.71 -1.16
N PRO A 55 14.08 -4.40 -1.05
CA PRO A 55 13.87 -3.47 -2.15
C PRO A 55 14.60 -3.97 -3.41
N SER A 56 13.96 -3.82 -4.58
CA SER A 56 14.64 -4.09 -5.84
C SER A 56 15.79 -3.11 -6.05
N GLU A 57 16.79 -3.47 -6.87
CA GLU A 57 17.88 -2.55 -7.25
C GLU A 57 17.35 -1.22 -7.79
N PHE A 58 16.26 -1.26 -8.56
CA PHE A 58 15.56 -0.06 -9.03
C PHE A 58 15.07 0.82 -7.86
N MET A 59 14.44 0.22 -6.84
CA MET A 59 13.97 0.96 -5.67
C MET A 59 15.14 1.53 -4.86
N VAL A 60 16.23 0.78 -4.70
CA VAL A 60 17.45 1.26 -4.02
C VAL A 60 18.03 2.48 -4.74
N GLN A 61 18.09 2.42 -6.07
CA GLN A 61 18.57 3.53 -6.90
C GLN A 61 17.66 4.75 -6.81
N ALA A 62 16.33 4.57 -6.91
CA ALA A 62 15.36 5.66 -6.80
C ALA A 62 15.43 6.37 -5.43
N LEU A 63 15.63 5.62 -4.35
CA LEU A 63 15.81 6.20 -3.01
C LEU A 63 17.12 7.01 -2.90
N ARG A 64 18.20 6.55 -3.54
CA ARG A 64 19.47 7.28 -3.58
C ARG A 64 19.32 8.60 -4.34
N GLU A 65 18.68 8.57 -5.51
CA GLU A 65 18.41 9.76 -6.32
C GLU A 65 17.56 10.78 -5.56
N SER A 66 16.49 10.31 -4.90
CA SER A 66 15.63 11.16 -4.05
C SER A 66 16.41 11.86 -2.93
N GLU A 67 17.35 11.16 -2.28
CA GLU A 67 18.19 11.74 -1.22
C GLU A 67 19.19 12.76 -1.77
N GLU A 68 19.73 12.55 -2.97
CA GLU A 68 20.58 13.52 -3.66
C GLU A 68 19.79 14.76 -4.08
N ASP A 69 18.59 14.59 -4.63
CA ASP A 69 17.68 15.66 -4.99
C ASP A 69 17.28 16.51 -3.78
N ARG A 70 16.95 15.86 -2.66
CA ARG A 70 16.64 16.53 -1.40
C ARG A 70 17.82 17.39 -0.91
N LYS A 71 19.05 16.85 -0.92
CA LYS A 71 20.27 17.58 -0.53
C LYS A 71 20.58 18.75 -1.47
N ALA A 72 20.30 18.58 -2.76
CA ALA A 72 20.51 19.61 -3.77
C ALA A 72 19.36 20.63 -3.85
N GLY A 73 18.29 20.48 -3.05
CA GLY A 73 17.11 21.35 -3.13
C GLY A 73 16.25 21.13 -4.38
N ARG A 74 16.45 20.02 -5.11
CA ARG A 74 15.66 19.63 -6.29
C ARG A 74 14.38 18.88 -5.88
N TYR A 75 13.63 19.46 -4.95
CA TYR A 75 12.36 18.90 -4.50
C TYR A 75 11.33 20.03 -4.35
N LYS A 76 10.05 19.67 -4.34
CA LYS A 76 8.96 20.59 -4.07
C LYS A 76 8.19 20.08 -2.86
N SER A 77 8.08 20.91 -1.83
CA SER A 77 7.22 20.68 -0.68
C SER A 77 5.94 21.50 -0.84
N PHE A 78 4.85 21.00 -0.29
CA PHE A 78 3.54 21.64 -0.34
C PHE A 78 2.97 21.69 1.07
N ASP A 79 2.43 22.84 1.44
CA ASP A 79 1.62 23.05 2.64
C ASP A 79 0.76 24.28 2.34
N PRO A 80 -0.51 24.12 1.94
CA PRO A 80 -1.41 22.97 2.14
C PRO A 80 -1.43 21.90 1.02
N ALA A 81 -2.17 20.81 1.25
CA ALA A 81 -2.30 19.68 0.33
C ALA A 81 -2.92 20.03 -1.05
N ASP A 82 -3.80 21.04 -1.11
CA ASP A 82 -4.44 21.46 -2.36
C ASP A 82 -3.42 21.96 -3.40
N GLU A 83 -2.35 22.63 -2.95
CA GLU A 83 -1.26 23.08 -3.84
C GLU A 83 -0.52 21.89 -4.50
N ALA A 84 -0.43 20.76 -3.80
CA ALA A 84 0.16 19.56 -4.36
C ALA A 84 -0.69 18.98 -5.49
N LEU A 85 -2.02 19.02 -5.34
CA LEU A 85 -2.96 18.55 -6.35
C LEU A 85 -2.94 19.43 -7.60
N GLU A 86 -2.99 20.75 -7.42
CA GLU A 86 -2.91 21.70 -8.54
C GLU A 86 -1.61 21.54 -9.35
N TYR A 87 -0.49 21.32 -8.66
CA TYR A 87 0.79 21.06 -9.31
C TYR A 87 0.81 19.74 -10.10
N LEU A 88 0.21 18.68 -9.56
CA LEU A 88 0.09 17.42 -10.29
C LEU A 88 -0.78 17.59 -11.55
N ASP A 89 -1.89 18.31 -11.44
CA ASP A 89 -2.77 18.61 -12.57
C ASP A 89 -2.06 19.43 -13.66
N SER A 90 -1.23 20.40 -13.28
CA SER A 90 -0.45 21.18 -14.25
C SER A 90 0.52 20.31 -15.04
N ILE A 91 1.27 19.43 -14.36
CA ILE A 91 2.22 18.51 -15.02
C ILE A 91 1.49 17.54 -15.96
N ILE A 92 0.37 16.98 -15.52
CA ILE A 92 -0.42 16.05 -16.34
C ILE A 92 -0.94 16.75 -17.60
N ASN A 93 -1.41 18.00 -17.49
CA ASN A 93 -1.94 18.76 -18.62
C ASN A 93 -0.86 19.20 -19.60
N GLU A 94 0.35 19.50 -19.14
CA GLU A 94 1.51 19.75 -20.00
C GLU A 94 1.94 18.50 -20.76
N GLY A 95 1.96 17.34 -20.09
CA GLY A 95 2.28 16.06 -20.72
C GLY A 95 1.29 15.63 -21.81
N LYS A 96 0.03 16.09 -21.76
CA LYS A 96 -1.01 15.83 -22.78
C LYS A 96 -0.90 16.72 -24.02
N LYS A 97 -0.13 17.82 -23.96
CA LYS A 97 0.03 18.78 -25.07
C LYS A 97 1.20 18.41 -26.00
N ASN A 98 2.07 17.50 -25.59
CA ASN A 98 3.14 16.91 -26.39
C ASN A 98 2.71 15.55 -26.93
#